data_AF-A0A2D9C8Z2-F1
#
_entry.id   AF-A0A2D9C8Z2-F1
#
_cell.length_a   1.000
_cell.length_b   1.000
_cell.length_c   1.000
_cell.angle_alpha   90.00
_cell.angle_beta   90.00
_cell.angle_gamma   90.00
#
_symmetry.space_group_name_H-M   'P 1'
#
loop_
_entity.id
_entity.type
_entity.pdbx_description
1 polymer ?
#
loop_
_entity_poly.entity_id
_entity_poly.type
_entity_poly.pdbx_seq_one_letter_code
_entity_poly.pdbx_strand_id
1 'polypeptide(L)'
;MEDKPKKPDGRKNNGAVKGVSRGQGRPKKINNKDTDKLTLAALKKVFGSEDKMWVEVAKMAKDGSSKHWDYIMNYRYGKPKEMQQISIDTKVNIPVIEFARPKEEIIDITPEDERIDPTKNEE
;
A
#
# COMPACT_ATOMS: atom_id res chain seq x y z
N MET A 1 -16.32 16.29 -45.88
CA MET A 1 -16.45 15.19 -46.85
C MET A 1 -16.80 13.94 -46.07
N GLU A 2 -18.01 13.43 -46.21
CA GLU A 2 -18.47 12.23 -45.49
C GLU A 2 -17.83 10.98 -46.09
N ASP A 3 -17.05 10.25 -45.29
CA ASP A 3 -16.48 8.96 -45.69
C ASP A 3 -17.59 7.89 -45.76
N LYS A 4 -18.08 7.63 -46.97
CA LYS A 4 -19.04 6.53 -47.21
C LYS A 4 -18.36 5.18 -46.94
N PRO A 5 -19.03 4.24 -46.23
CA PRO A 5 -18.47 2.91 -45.98
C PRO A 5 -18.28 2.14 -47.29
N LYS A 6 -17.04 1.73 -47.57
CA LYS A 6 -16.69 0.92 -48.75
C LYS A 6 -17.35 -0.46 -48.65
N LYS A 7 -18.24 -0.78 -49.58
CA LYS A 7 -18.89 -2.09 -49.67
C LYS A 7 -17.84 -3.16 -50.03
N PRO A 8 -17.87 -4.35 -49.39
CA PRO A 8 -17.05 -5.47 -49.82
C PRO A 8 -17.34 -5.82 -51.28
N ASP A 9 -16.29 -6.14 -52.04
CA ASP A 9 -16.43 -6.83 -53.31
C ASP A 9 -17.16 -8.17 -53.05
N GLY A 10 -18.24 -8.42 -53.80
CA GLY A 10 -19.29 -9.43 -53.55
C GLY A 10 -18.85 -10.90 -53.60
N ARG A 11 -17.54 -11.15 -53.57
CA ARG A 11 -16.95 -12.49 -53.48
C ARG A 11 -17.12 -13.05 -52.07
N LYS A 12 -17.84 -14.17 -51.95
CA LYS A 12 -18.18 -14.83 -50.68
C LYS A 12 -16.98 -15.15 -49.76
N ASN A 13 -15.78 -15.34 -50.32
CA ASN A 13 -14.54 -15.61 -49.58
C ASN A 13 -13.50 -14.48 -49.70
N ASN A 14 -13.92 -13.25 -50.00
CA ASN A 14 -12.97 -12.15 -49.96
C ASN A 14 -12.53 -11.92 -48.51
N GLY A 15 -11.22 -11.76 -48.32
CA GLY A 15 -10.64 -11.39 -47.02
C GLY A 15 -11.28 -10.13 -46.44
N ALA A 16 -10.99 -9.85 -45.17
CA ALA A 16 -11.62 -8.80 -44.40
C ALA A 16 -11.53 -7.47 -45.17
N VAL A 17 -12.69 -6.82 -45.29
CA VAL A 17 -12.76 -5.44 -45.79
C VAL A 17 -11.83 -4.59 -44.94
N LYS A 18 -10.97 -3.79 -45.59
CA LYS A 18 -10.03 -2.89 -44.90
C LYS A 18 -10.81 -2.01 -43.90
N GLY A 19 -10.58 -2.21 -42.61
CA GLY A 19 -11.26 -1.52 -41.52
C GLY A 19 -12.34 -2.32 -40.77
N VAL A 20 -12.72 -3.52 -41.23
CA VAL A 20 -13.71 -4.39 -40.57
C VAL A 20 -13.02 -5.66 -40.08
N SER A 21 -12.63 -5.68 -38.80
CA SER A 21 -12.08 -6.88 -38.16
C SER A 21 -13.19 -7.89 -37.85
N ARG A 22 -13.21 -9.02 -38.56
CA ARG A 22 -14.15 -10.15 -38.35
C ARG A 22 -13.49 -11.34 -37.62
N GLY A 23 -12.47 -11.09 -36.81
CA GLY A 23 -11.65 -12.18 -36.23
C GLY A 23 -10.70 -12.82 -37.23
N GLN A 24 -10.43 -12.15 -38.36
CA GLN A 24 -9.42 -12.56 -39.31
C GLN A 24 -8.05 -12.07 -38.81
N GLY A 25 -7.26 -12.99 -38.27
CA GLY A 25 -5.92 -12.72 -37.73
C GLY A 25 -5.54 -13.67 -36.59
N ARG A 26 -4.28 -13.61 -36.16
CA ARG A 26 -3.82 -14.32 -34.96
C ARG A 26 -4.62 -13.82 -33.75
N PRO A 27 -5.11 -14.70 -32.86
CA PRO A 27 -5.78 -14.27 -31.64
C PRO A 27 -4.88 -13.30 -30.85
N LYS A 28 -5.50 -12.30 -30.21
CA LYS A 28 -4.77 -11.35 -29.39
C LYS A 28 -3.95 -12.09 -28.33
N LYS A 29 -2.76 -11.57 -28.01
CA LYS A 29 -2.03 -12.05 -26.83
C LYS A 29 -2.92 -11.83 -25.61
N ILE A 30 -3.00 -12.84 -24.75
CA ILE A 30 -3.76 -12.73 -23.50
C ILE A 30 -3.15 -11.62 -22.65
N ASN A 31 -4.01 -10.75 -22.12
CA ASN A 31 -3.62 -9.69 -21.21
C ASN A 31 -3.51 -10.26 -19.79
N ASN A 32 -2.71 -9.65 -18.91
CA ASN A 32 -2.57 -10.09 -17.51
C ASN A 32 -3.94 -10.23 -16.81
N LYS A 33 -4.85 -9.27 -17.03
CA LYS A 33 -6.23 -9.33 -16.50
C LYS A 33 -7.03 -10.56 -16.96
N ASP A 34 -6.80 -11.02 -18.19
CA ASP A 34 -7.47 -12.20 -18.74
C ASP A 34 -6.88 -13.47 -18.09
N THR A 35 -5.56 -13.50 -17.88
CA THR A 35 -4.88 -14.59 -17.15
C THR A 35 -5.34 -14.67 -15.69
N ASP A 36 -5.40 -13.55 -14.98
CA ASP A 36 -5.79 -13.50 -13.57
C ASP A 36 -7.22 -14.01 -13.35
N LYS A 37 -8.14 -13.69 -14.28
CA LYS A 37 -9.51 -14.23 -14.25
C LYS A 37 -9.52 -15.74 -14.43
N LEU A 38 -8.73 -16.26 -15.37
CA LEU A 38 -8.64 -17.69 -15.63
C LEU A 38 -8.05 -18.45 -14.43
N THR A 39 -7.00 -17.92 -13.81
CA THR A 39 -6.38 -18.54 -12.64
C THR A 39 -7.30 -18.50 -11.43
N LEU A 40 -7.95 -17.37 -11.13
CA LEU A 40 -8.92 -17.28 -10.04
C LEU A 40 -10.11 -18.21 -10.24
N ALA A 41 -10.62 -18.34 -11.48
CA ALA A 41 -11.69 -19.26 -11.78
C ALA A 41 -11.28 -20.73 -11.56
N ALA A 42 -10.07 -21.10 -11.99
CA ALA A 42 -9.52 -22.44 -11.79
C ALA A 42 -9.31 -22.73 -10.29
N LEU A 43 -8.74 -21.80 -9.54
CA LEU A 43 -8.52 -21.93 -8.09
C LEU A 43 -9.85 -22.12 -7.34
N LYS A 44 -10.86 -21.30 -7.64
CA LYS A 44 -12.20 -21.44 -7.06
C LYS A 44 -12.83 -22.79 -7.42
N LYS A 45 -12.58 -23.31 -8.62
CA LYS A 45 -13.12 -24.61 -9.04
C LYS A 45 -12.46 -25.78 -8.31
N VAL A 46 -11.15 -25.74 -8.10
CA VAL A 46 -10.39 -26.85 -7.48
C VAL A 46 -10.48 -26.81 -5.96
N PHE A 47 -10.26 -25.64 -5.36
CA PHE A 47 -10.14 -25.49 -3.91
C PHE A 47 -11.39 -24.88 -3.25
N GLY A 48 -12.31 -24.31 -4.04
CA GLY A 48 -13.48 -23.58 -3.55
C GLY A 48 -13.16 -22.15 -3.14
N SER A 49 -12.19 -21.97 -2.23
CA SER A 49 -11.74 -20.67 -1.74
C SER A 49 -10.22 -20.61 -1.62
N GLU A 50 -9.70 -19.39 -1.56
CA GLU A 50 -8.26 -19.15 -1.40
C GLU A 50 -7.76 -19.65 -0.04
N ASP A 51 -8.55 -19.46 1.04
CA ASP A 51 -8.21 -20.00 2.36
C ASP A 51 -8.03 -21.52 2.35
N LYS A 52 -8.89 -22.24 1.62
CA LYS A 52 -8.80 -23.71 1.50
C LYS A 52 -7.59 -24.14 0.68
N MET A 53 -7.24 -23.38 -0.36
CA MET A 53 -6.01 -23.59 -1.13
C MET A 53 -4.79 -23.48 -0.20
N TRP A 54 -4.71 -22.45 0.63
CA TRP A 54 -3.58 -22.28 1.56
C TRP A 54 -3.48 -23.41 2.59
N VAL A 55 -4.61 -23.94 3.07
CA VAL A 55 -4.64 -25.12 3.95
C VAL A 55 -4.09 -26.36 3.23
N GLU A 56 -4.49 -26.62 1.98
CA GLU A 56 -3.97 -27.75 1.20
C GLU A 56 -2.46 -27.61 0.90
N VAL A 57 -2.01 -26.41 0.56
CA VAL A 57 -0.58 -26.12 0.37
C VAL A 57 0.21 -26.37 1.66
N ALA A 58 -0.34 -25.97 2.82
CA ALA A 58 0.29 -26.22 4.12
C ALA A 58 0.34 -27.71 4.47
N LYS A 59 -0.70 -28.49 4.12
CA LYS A 59 -0.67 -29.95 4.26
C LYS A 59 0.43 -30.57 3.41
N MET A 60 0.51 -30.20 2.12
CA MET A 60 1.56 -30.71 1.22
C MET A 60 2.98 -30.30 1.68
N ALA A 61 3.12 -29.11 2.26
CA ALA A 61 4.37 -28.67 2.86
C ALA A 61 4.74 -29.54 4.07
N LYS A 62 3.76 -29.82 4.95
CA LYS A 62 3.93 -30.70 6.12
C LYS A 62 4.29 -32.13 5.71
N ASP A 63 3.72 -32.63 4.62
CA ASP A 63 3.97 -33.98 4.10
C ASP A 63 5.37 -34.12 3.43
N GLY A 64 6.15 -33.04 3.38
CA GLY A 64 7.57 -33.06 3.00
C GLY A 64 7.87 -32.35 1.68
N SER A 65 6.92 -31.63 1.09
CA SER A 65 7.20 -30.85 -0.12
C SER A 65 7.89 -29.52 0.20
N SER A 66 9.22 -29.47 0.05
CA SER A 66 10.03 -28.26 0.29
C SER A 66 9.57 -27.05 -0.50
N LYS A 67 9.12 -27.25 -1.75
CA LYS A 67 8.63 -26.16 -2.62
C LYS A 67 7.39 -25.46 -2.05
N HIS A 68 6.45 -26.22 -1.50
CA HIS A 68 5.23 -25.65 -0.90
C HIS A 68 5.56 -24.94 0.42
N TRP A 69 6.52 -25.48 1.18
CA TRP A 69 7.03 -24.81 2.38
C TRP A 69 7.71 -23.48 2.05
N ASP A 70 8.64 -23.48 1.08
CA ASP A 70 9.31 -22.27 0.59
C ASP A 70 8.29 -21.24 0.07
N TYR A 71 7.25 -21.69 -0.62
CA TYR A 71 6.19 -20.82 -1.11
C TYR A 71 5.46 -20.09 0.03
N ILE A 72 5.06 -20.81 1.08
CA ILE A 72 4.42 -20.21 2.26
C ILE A 72 5.37 -19.23 2.96
N MET A 73 6.63 -19.61 3.15
CA MET A 73 7.62 -18.77 3.82
C MET A 73 7.91 -17.49 3.04
N ASN A 74 8.10 -17.60 1.73
CA ASN A 74 8.33 -16.44 0.85
C ASN A 74 7.12 -15.51 0.81
N TYR A 75 5.89 -16.03 0.88
CA TYR A 75 4.70 -15.19 0.95
C TYR A 75 4.61 -14.43 2.28
N ARG A 76 4.92 -15.09 3.41
CA ARG A 76 4.79 -14.49 4.74
C ARG A 76 5.91 -13.53 5.12
N TYR A 77 7.14 -13.88 4.78
CA TYR A 77 8.36 -13.20 5.19
C TYR A 77 9.07 -12.48 4.04
N GLY A 78 8.60 -12.65 2.80
CA GLY A 78 9.27 -12.18 1.61
C GLY A 78 10.42 -13.08 1.20
N LYS A 79 10.97 -12.86 0.00
CA LYS A 79 12.26 -13.47 -0.36
C LYS A 79 13.37 -12.81 0.45
N PRO A 80 14.46 -13.52 0.80
CA PRO A 80 15.55 -12.98 1.61
C PRO A 80 16.19 -11.66 1.12
N LYS A 81 16.04 -11.31 -0.16
CA LYS A 81 16.53 -10.04 -0.75
C LYS A 81 15.43 -8.99 -1.00
N GLU A 82 14.17 -9.39 -0.86
CA GLU A 82 12.98 -8.57 -1.07
C GLU A 82 12.35 -8.14 0.27
N MET A 83 13.10 -8.20 1.39
CA MET A 83 12.75 -7.44 2.58
C MET A 83 12.71 -5.97 2.14
N GLN A 84 11.51 -5.49 1.83
CA GLN A 84 11.26 -4.11 1.54
C GLN A 84 11.77 -3.35 2.76
N GLN A 85 12.76 -2.49 2.55
CA GLN A 85 13.16 -1.54 3.55
C GLN A 85 11.99 -0.56 3.66
N ILE A 86 11.00 -0.92 4.48
CA ILE A 86 9.87 -0.06 4.76
C ILE A 86 10.46 1.12 5.53
N SER A 87 10.82 2.17 4.81
CA SER A 87 11.11 3.47 5.38
C SER A 87 9.79 4.01 5.91
N ILE A 88 9.41 3.59 7.11
CA ILE A 88 8.35 4.25 7.87
C ILE A 88 8.92 5.62 8.20
N ASP A 89 8.59 6.61 7.38
CA ASP A 89 8.88 8.01 7.62
C ASP A 89 7.91 8.50 8.72
N THR A 90 8.03 7.91 9.92
CA THR A 90 7.35 8.40 11.13
C THR A 90 7.98 9.74 11.45
N LYS A 91 7.47 10.81 10.81
CA LYS A 91 7.64 12.18 11.27
C LYS A 91 6.97 12.30 12.64
N VAL A 92 7.64 11.81 13.67
CA VAL A 92 7.23 12.05 15.05
C VAL A 92 7.54 13.52 15.30
N ASN A 93 6.48 14.32 15.46
CA ASN A 93 6.60 15.71 15.88
C ASN A 93 6.97 15.74 17.37
N ILE A 94 8.26 15.51 17.68
CA ILE A 94 8.76 15.54 19.06
C ILE A 94 9.07 17.01 19.39
N PRO A 95 8.40 17.61 20.39
CA PRO A 95 8.75 18.96 20.83
C PRO A 95 10.13 18.95 21.50
N VAL A 96 11.08 19.69 20.93
CA VAL A 96 12.40 19.93 21.54
C VAL A 96 12.23 21.04 22.57
N ILE A 97 12.30 20.68 23.86
CA ILE A 97 12.30 21.65 24.96
C ILE A 97 13.74 22.11 25.16
N GLU A 98 14.03 23.40 24.94
CA GLU A 98 15.31 24.01 25.27
C GLU A 98 15.39 24.29 26.77
N PHE A 99 16.09 23.43 27.52
CA PHE A 99 16.28 23.58 28.97
C PHE A 99 17.32 24.64 29.38
N ALA A 100 18.02 25.25 28.42
CA ALA A 100 19.19 26.09 28.67
C ALA A 100 18.89 27.58 28.89
N ARG A 101 17.63 28.02 28.76
CA ARG A 101 17.25 29.42 29.02
C ARG A 101 16.46 29.50 30.33
N PRO A 102 17.09 29.87 31.45
CA PRO A 102 16.30 30.42 32.55
C PRO A 102 15.59 31.66 32.00
N LYS A 103 14.26 31.67 32.01
CA LYS A 103 13.52 32.93 31.88
C LYS A 103 13.86 33.72 33.14
N GLU A 104 14.82 34.62 33.02
CA GLU A 104 15.22 35.54 34.08
C GLU A 104 14.08 36.54 34.34
N GLU A 105 13.06 36.11 35.08
CA GLU A 105 12.22 37.03 35.85
C GLU A 105 13.01 37.34 37.14
N ILE A 106 13.98 38.24 37.01
CA ILE A 106 14.73 38.77 38.16
C ILE A 106 13.74 39.61 38.97
N ILE A 107 13.37 39.10 40.16
CA ILE A 107 12.55 39.84 41.11
C ILE A 107 13.47 40.87 41.77
N ASP A 108 13.23 42.15 41.50
CA ASP A 108 13.95 43.26 42.13
C ASP A 108 13.47 43.43 43.57
N ILE A 109 14.23 42.91 44.52
CA ILE A 109 13.95 43.05 45.96
C ILE A 109 14.71 44.29 46.43
N THR A 110 14.16 45.47 46.17
CA THR A 110 14.57 46.70 46.86
C THR A 110 13.82 46.75 48.19
N PRO A 111 14.51 46.82 49.34
CA PRO A 111 13.84 46.98 50.63
C PRO A 111 13.24 48.38 50.72
N GLU A 112 11.93 48.47 50.94
CA GLU A 112 11.26 49.73 51.29
C GLU A 112 11.63 50.10 52.74
N ASP A 113 12.16 51.29 52.95
CA ASP A 113 12.48 51.85 54.28
C ASP A 113 11.18 52.04 55.08
N GLU A 114 10.79 51.03 55.87
CA GLU A 114 9.76 51.18 56.88
C GLU A 114 10.31 52.03 58.04
N ARG A 115 10.07 53.34 57.97
CA ARG A 115 10.16 54.23 59.12
C ARG A 115 9.17 53.74 60.17
N ILE A 116 9.72 53.22 61.27
CA ILE A 116 8.96 52.87 62.47
C ILE A 116 8.41 54.18 63.04
N ASP A 117 7.15 54.49 62.73
CA ASP A 117 6.38 55.51 63.46
C ASP A 117 5.93 54.91 64.80
N PRO A 118 6.38 55.41 65.96
CA PRO A 118 5.94 54.92 67.24
C PRO A 118 4.47 55.29 67.43
N THR A 119 3.61 54.27 67.45
CA THR A 119 2.18 54.38 67.67
C THR A 119 1.87 55.14 68.96
N LYS A 120 1.00 56.15 68.79
CA LYS A 120 0.14 56.67 69.85
C LYS A 120 -0.74 55.54 70.40
N ASN A 121 -0.57 55.29 71.69
CA ASN A 121 -1.56 55.13 72.76
C ASN A 121 -2.66 54.03 72.70
N GLU A 122 -2.95 53.57 73.93
CA GLU A 122 -4.12 52.83 74.46
C GLU A 122 -3.91 51.31 74.42
N GLU A 123 -3.61 50.61 75.52
CA GLU A 123 -4.18 50.65 76.89
C GLU A 123 -3.14 50.56 78.03
#